data_AF-A0A482D6W9-F1
#
_entry.id   AF-A0A482D6W9-F1
#
_cell.length_a   1.000
_cell.length_b   1.000
_cell.length_c   1.000
_cell.angle_alpha   90.00
_cell.angle_beta   90.00
_cell.angle_gamma   90.00
#
_symmetry.space_group_name_H-M   'P 1'
#
loop_
_entity.id
_entity.type
_entity.pdbx_description
1 polymer ?
#
loop_
_entity_poly.entity_id
_entity_poly.type
_entity_poly.pdbx_seq_one_letter_code
_entity_poly.pdbx_strand_id
1 'polypeptide(L)'
;MLNERAKSWINKALLLGLVLYFVVLGYIVEKAIEVETLEPYGVNVVFYGTLLIISESVLTITLIWIFSVERSVWPPYASKALENLKKNPLRWPAGLFWGLWSAYNLSLIDLRLSSKLTVWLGRLNRLFAGLPLTYVLVAGYEGLPAFGLGLVIFDLVLTYGLWFVMEAYVVEANLRPPFLREGSRPLLFTRVERAEITAGLARIEDAPDIASVERLAWGRGHERSAETYAQRIRSFPDGVIVARNRLGRVIAVGMATPCDAKEILQKPAVNFDGIADRFGTNKSGKDLWGITLSVPPRYSITGASTVIVAQTFLLLLSRYRQVLVGSRVPDYKNICSLYCQSGRRAPTPQEYATLTVGDVRKAIDPNWSPWRKSEAYADTELEYYRGLDFTQVRVETNYYLRDDPPVGVILRRQNPLYIIPGFLRRPFIALFGNAITKRVLYK
;
A
#
# COMPACT_ATOMS: atom_id res chain seq x y z
N MET A 1 24.06 -11.76 -11.73
CA MET A 1 23.89 -11.68 -10.26
C MET A 1 25.16 -11.08 -9.68
N LEU A 2 25.09 -9.94 -8.99
CA LEU A 2 26.26 -9.30 -8.36
C LEU A 2 26.61 -10.02 -7.04
N ASN A 3 27.89 -10.36 -6.85
CA ASN A 3 28.44 -11.00 -5.64
C ASN A 3 28.19 -10.13 -4.38
N GLU A 4 27.92 -10.75 -3.23
CA GLU A 4 27.71 -10.11 -1.92
C GLU A 4 28.79 -9.08 -1.54
N ARG A 5 30.05 -9.31 -1.92
CA ARG A 5 31.11 -8.30 -1.75
C ARG A 5 30.83 -7.03 -2.55
N ALA A 6 30.33 -7.14 -3.78
CA ALA A 6 30.02 -5.99 -4.62
C ALA A 6 28.87 -5.16 -4.04
N LYS A 7 27.85 -5.79 -3.42
CA LYS A 7 26.75 -5.08 -2.74
C LYS A 7 27.25 -4.30 -1.52
N SER A 8 28.11 -4.89 -0.70
CA SER A 8 28.73 -4.21 0.45
C SER A 8 29.57 -3.01 0.02
N TRP A 9 30.31 -3.14 -1.08
CA TRP A 9 31.09 -2.05 -1.68
C TRP A 9 30.20 -0.92 -2.20
N ILE A 10 29.10 -1.24 -2.90
CA ILE A 10 28.12 -0.26 -3.39
C ILE A 10 27.50 0.51 -2.20
N ASN A 11 27.15 -0.18 -1.11
CA ASN A 11 26.57 0.46 0.07
C ASN A 11 27.58 1.39 0.79
N LYS A 12 28.85 0.97 0.90
CA LYS A 12 29.91 1.82 1.46
C LYS A 12 30.19 3.03 0.57
N ALA A 13 30.17 2.85 -0.75
CA ALA A 13 30.34 3.94 -1.71
C ALA A 13 29.18 4.95 -1.66
N LEU A 14 27.93 4.47 -1.51
CA LEU A 14 26.76 5.33 -1.36
C LEU A 14 26.80 6.13 -0.05
N LEU A 15 27.14 5.48 1.07
CA LEU A 15 27.21 6.14 2.37
C LEU A 15 28.35 7.16 2.42
N LEU A 16 29.51 6.81 1.85
CA LEU A 16 30.62 7.74 1.68
C LEU A 16 30.23 8.90 0.78
N GLY A 17 29.51 8.65 -0.32
CA GLY A 17 29.00 9.68 -1.23
C GLY A 17 28.03 10.65 -0.56
N LEU A 18 27.11 10.17 0.27
CA LEU A 18 26.19 10.99 1.07
C LEU A 18 26.94 11.84 2.11
N VAL A 19 27.91 11.26 2.81
CA VAL A 19 28.73 12.01 3.78
C VAL A 19 29.56 13.06 3.06
N LEU A 20 30.20 12.73 1.93
CA LEU A 20 30.93 13.70 1.13
C LEU A 20 30.01 14.81 0.63
N TYR A 21 28.82 14.48 0.15
CA TYR A 21 27.82 15.43 -0.31
C TYR A 21 27.43 16.42 0.80
N PHE A 22 27.13 15.95 2.01
CA PHE A 22 26.79 16.85 3.13
C PHE A 22 27.97 17.67 3.63
N VAL A 23 29.20 17.15 3.62
CA VAL A 23 30.40 17.90 3.98
C VAL A 23 30.70 18.99 2.94
N VAL A 24 30.63 18.66 1.66
CA VAL A 24 30.78 19.61 0.56
C VAL A 24 29.67 20.65 0.59
N LEU A 25 28.42 20.23 0.85
CA LEU A 25 27.31 21.14 0.99
C LEU A 25 27.47 22.09 2.18
N GLY A 26 27.88 21.56 3.34
CA GLY A 26 28.16 22.36 4.53
C GLY A 26 29.28 23.36 4.30
N TYR A 27 30.37 22.94 3.64
CA TYR A 27 31.47 23.82 3.25
C TYR A 27 31.05 24.89 2.25
N ILE A 28 30.25 24.53 1.25
CA ILE A 28 29.69 25.49 0.28
C ILE A 28 28.78 26.49 0.97
N VAL A 29 27.93 26.06 1.90
CA VAL A 29 27.05 26.94 2.68
C VAL A 29 27.85 27.85 3.62
N GLU A 30 28.86 27.31 4.31
CA GLU A 30 29.76 28.08 5.17
C GLU A 30 30.51 29.15 4.37
N LYS A 31 31.11 28.79 3.24
CA LYS A 31 31.79 29.74 2.34
C LYS A 31 30.82 30.69 1.63
N ALA A 32 29.59 30.26 1.39
CA ALA A 32 28.53 31.08 0.81
C ALA A 32 28.04 32.18 1.73
N ILE A 33 28.13 31.98 3.05
CA ILE A 33 27.77 33.00 4.04
C ILE A 33 28.87 34.07 4.14
N GLU A 34 30.11 33.74 3.80
CA GLU A 34 31.25 34.67 3.84
C GLU A 34 31.39 35.54 2.58
N VAL A 35 30.67 35.24 1.48
CA VAL A 35 30.82 35.95 0.19
C VAL A 35 29.45 36.20 -0.45
N GLU A 36 29.10 37.48 -0.70
CA GLU A 36 27.81 37.86 -1.33
C GLU A 36 27.67 37.35 -2.78
N THR A 37 28.78 37.09 -3.47
CA THR A 37 28.85 36.64 -4.87
C THR A 37 30.04 35.69 -5.08
N LEU A 38 29.86 34.55 -5.78
CA LEU A 38 30.99 33.75 -6.29
C LEU A 38 31.49 34.44 -7.56
N GLU A 39 32.13 35.59 -7.38
CA GLU A 39 32.39 36.58 -8.43
C GLU A 39 33.26 36.13 -9.62
N PRO A 40 34.18 35.14 -9.54
CA PRO A 40 34.81 34.62 -10.75
C PRO A 40 33.88 33.72 -11.59
N TYR A 41 32.72 33.32 -11.05
CA TYR A 41 31.88 32.28 -11.63
C TYR A 41 30.48 32.76 -12.05
N GLY A 42 30.12 34.04 -11.84
CA GLY A 42 28.82 34.58 -12.24
C GLY A 42 27.60 33.98 -11.51
N VAL A 43 27.82 33.13 -10.50
CA VAL A 43 26.75 32.46 -9.74
C VAL A 43 26.36 33.32 -8.54
N ASN A 44 25.09 33.72 -8.48
CA ASN A 44 24.55 34.37 -7.28
C ASN A 44 24.40 33.31 -6.17
N VAL A 45 25.23 33.44 -5.15
CA VAL A 45 25.40 32.46 -4.07
C VAL A 45 24.14 32.36 -3.21
N VAL A 46 23.52 33.50 -2.91
CA VAL A 46 22.27 33.56 -2.15
C VAL A 46 21.14 32.87 -2.91
N PHE A 47 21.06 33.08 -4.23
CA PHE A 47 20.07 32.42 -5.09
C PHE A 47 20.33 30.92 -5.21
N TYR A 48 21.59 30.50 -5.40
CA TYR A 48 21.98 29.09 -5.44
C TYR A 48 21.67 28.38 -4.11
N GLY A 49 22.04 28.98 -2.97
CA GLY A 49 21.72 28.45 -1.64
C GLY A 49 20.22 28.34 -1.40
N THR A 50 19.45 29.33 -1.86
CA THR A 50 17.98 29.31 -1.80
C THR A 50 17.40 28.16 -2.63
N LEU A 51 17.86 27.99 -3.88
CA LEU A 51 17.45 26.86 -4.73
C LEU A 51 17.78 25.51 -4.11
N LEU A 52 18.93 25.40 -3.44
CA LEU A 52 19.35 24.18 -2.80
C LEU A 52 18.49 23.86 -1.58
N ILE A 53 18.22 24.84 -0.70
CA ILE A 53 17.33 24.67 0.45
C ILE A 53 15.91 24.31 -0.01
N ILE A 54 15.38 24.97 -1.04
CA ILE A 54 14.07 24.65 -1.63
C ILE A 54 14.09 23.23 -2.19
N SER A 55 15.14 22.85 -2.93
CA SER A 55 15.30 21.52 -3.49
C SER A 55 15.29 20.45 -2.40
N GLU A 56 16.15 20.58 -1.38
CA GLU A 56 16.24 19.62 -0.27
C GLU A 56 14.95 19.54 0.56
N SER A 57 14.26 20.67 0.75
CA SER A 57 12.97 20.72 1.44
C SER A 57 11.89 19.99 0.65
N VAL A 58 11.79 20.25 -0.67
CA VAL A 58 10.84 19.56 -1.56
C VAL A 58 11.20 18.07 -1.67
N LEU A 59 12.49 17.73 -1.76
CA LEU A 59 13.00 16.37 -1.76
C LEU A 59 12.54 15.61 -0.52
N THR A 60 12.80 16.19 0.65
CA THR A 60 12.46 15.62 1.95
C THR A 60 10.95 15.47 2.14
N ILE A 61 10.16 16.52 1.83
CA ILE A 61 8.70 16.49 1.93
C ILE A 61 8.12 15.44 0.98
N THR A 62 8.61 15.38 -0.26
CA THR A 62 8.14 14.44 -1.27
C THR A 62 8.50 13.01 -0.88
N LEU A 63 9.69 12.77 -0.33
CA LEU A 63 10.10 11.46 0.17
C LEU A 63 9.20 11.02 1.34
N ILE A 64 9.00 11.90 2.34
CA ILE A 64 8.10 11.66 3.48
C ILE A 64 6.68 11.41 2.98
N TRP A 65 6.23 12.14 1.96
CA TRP A 65 4.90 11.96 1.38
C TRP A 65 4.80 10.60 0.69
N ILE A 66 5.74 10.26 -0.19
CA ILE A 66 5.84 8.95 -0.85
C ILE A 66 5.75 7.83 0.19
N PHE A 67 6.53 7.92 1.28
CA PHE A 67 6.48 6.96 2.37
C PHE A 67 5.17 7.01 3.19
N SER A 68 4.49 8.15 3.26
CA SER A 68 3.21 8.26 3.98
C SER A 68 2.01 7.72 3.20
N VAL A 69 2.07 7.77 1.85
CA VAL A 69 1.02 7.28 0.94
C VAL A 69 1.22 5.80 0.60
N GLU A 70 2.46 5.34 0.41
CA GLU A 70 2.79 3.93 0.17
C GLU A 70 3.26 3.25 1.47
N ARG A 71 2.38 3.17 2.48
CA ARG A 71 2.69 2.56 3.80
C ARG A 71 3.16 1.11 3.75
N SER A 72 2.92 0.39 2.66
CA SER A 72 3.44 -0.96 2.43
C SER A 72 4.96 -1.01 2.21
N VAL A 73 5.63 0.15 2.08
CA VAL A 73 7.08 0.29 1.89
C VAL A 73 7.66 1.15 3.02
N TRP A 74 7.22 0.95 4.26
CA TRP A 74 7.91 1.57 5.39
C TRP A 74 9.23 0.84 5.63
N PRO A 75 10.39 1.51 5.49
CA PRO A 75 11.63 0.88 5.83
C PRO A 75 11.61 0.43 7.30
N PRO A 76 12.32 -0.65 7.61
CA PRO A 76 12.46 -1.09 8.99
C PRO A 76 12.97 0.09 9.82
N TYR A 77 12.29 0.38 10.93
CA TYR A 77 12.61 1.45 11.89
C TYR A 77 12.15 2.88 11.55
N ALA A 78 11.45 3.14 10.44
CA ALA A 78 10.89 4.47 10.12
C ALA A 78 9.92 4.99 11.21
N SER A 79 9.14 4.10 11.84
CA SER A 79 8.29 4.42 13.00
C SER A 79 9.06 4.86 14.21
N LYS A 80 10.18 4.18 14.47
CA LYS A 80 11.08 4.48 15.57
C LYS A 80 11.81 5.81 15.33
N ALA A 81 12.19 6.11 14.09
CA ALA A 81 12.75 7.40 13.71
C ALA A 81 11.74 8.53 13.96
N LEU A 82 10.51 8.39 13.45
CA LEU A 82 9.47 9.40 13.58
C LEU A 82 9.04 9.63 15.04
N GLU A 83 8.97 8.55 15.84
CA GLU A 83 8.64 8.62 17.26
C GLU A 83 9.71 9.36 18.07
N ASN A 84 11.00 9.15 17.77
CA ASN A 84 12.09 9.86 18.43
C ASN A 84 12.15 11.34 18.03
N LEU A 85 11.88 11.65 16.76
CA LEU A 85 11.84 13.03 16.27
C LEU A 85 10.67 13.84 16.86
N LYS A 86 9.51 13.21 17.10
CA LYS A 86 8.31 13.87 17.63
C LYS A 86 8.36 14.17 19.13
N LYS A 87 9.17 13.46 19.92
CA LYS A 87 9.12 13.52 21.39
C LYS A 87 9.84 14.74 21.98
N ASN A 88 11.10 14.97 21.63
CA ASN A 88 11.91 16.09 22.15
C ASN A 88 13.20 16.26 21.33
N PRO A 89 13.71 17.49 21.12
CA PRO A 89 15.01 17.79 20.50
C PRO A 89 16.19 16.91 20.95
N LEU A 90 16.28 16.53 22.22
CA LEU A 90 17.36 15.68 22.75
C LEU A 90 17.37 14.27 22.15
N ARG A 91 16.25 13.81 21.57
CA ARG A 91 16.14 12.50 20.91
C ARG A 91 16.30 12.59 19.39
N TRP A 92 16.53 13.77 18.84
CA TRP A 92 16.74 13.95 17.41
C TRP A 92 17.96 13.19 16.88
N PRO A 93 19.11 13.10 17.57
CA PRO A 93 20.24 12.30 17.08
C PRO A 93 19.87 10.81 16.94
N ALA A 94 19.09 10.26 17.88
CA ALA A 94 18.58 8.90 17.80
C ALA A 94 17.55 8.75 16.67
N GLY A 95 16.66 9.74 16.50
CA GLY A 95 15.70 9.78 15.39
C GLY A 95 16.37 9.81 14.03
N LEU A 96 17.42 10.63 13.88
CA LEU A 96 18.26 10.73 12.69
C LEU A 96 19.04 9.43 12.45
N PHE A 97 19.64 8.84 13.49
CA PHE A 97 20.31 7.54 13.39
C PHE A 97 19.35 6.45 12.89
N TRP A 98 18.16 6.33 13.48
CA TRP A 98 17.16 5.36 13.03
C TRP A 98 16.64 5.67 11.63
N GLY A 99 16.52 6.94 11.24
CA GLY A 99 16.13 7.34 9.89
C GLY A 99 17.17 6.96 8.84
N LEU A 100 18.46 7.23 9.12
CA LEU A 100 19.58 6.86 8.26
C LEU A 100 19.77 5.34 8.20
N TRP A 101 19.62 4.64 9.32
CA TRP A 101 19.66 3.18 9.37
C TRP A 101 18.49 2.53 8.62
N SER A 102 17.32 3.15 8.70
CA SER A 102 16.10 2.78 7.97
C SER A 102 16.30 2.98 6.46
N ALA A 103 16.92 4.08 6.04
CA ALA A 103 17.29 4.34 4.64
C ALA A 103 18.38 3.38 4.13
N TYR A 104 19.37 3.03 4.98
CA TYR A 104 20.45 2.09 4.66
C TYR A 104 19.95 0.67 4.39
N ASN A 105 18.92 0.23 5.12
CA ASN A 105 18.31 -1.09 4.94
C ASN A 105 17.24 -1.11 3.84
N LEU A 106 16.96 0.03 3.22
CA LEU A 106 16.02 0.11 2.11
C LEU A 106 16.76 -0.31 0.82
N SER A 107 16.50 -1.52 0.35
CA SER A 107 16.95 -1.94 -0.96
C SER A 107 16.33 -1.02 -2.02
N LEU A 108 17.14 -0.42 -2.89
CA LEU A 108 16.69 0.33 -4.07
C LEU A 108 15.72 -0.50 -4.95
N ILE A 109 15.78 -1.84 -4.86
CA ILE A 109 14.89 -2.79 -5.54
C ILE A 109 13.55 -2.97 -4.80
N ASP A 110 13.49 -2.69 -3.50
CA ASP A 110 12.27 -2.76 -2.68
C ASP A 110 11.49 -1.44 -2.66
N LEU A 111 12.07 -0.35 -3.18
CA LEU A 111 11.34 0.86 -3.60
C LEU A 111 10.50 0.55 -4.84
N ARG A 112 9.51 -0.33 -4.67
CA ARG A 112 8.44 -0.50 -5.66
C ARG A 112 7.57 0.74 -5.61
N LEU A 113 7.91 1.76 -6.39
CA LEU A 113 7.01 2.88 -6.68
C LEU A 113 5.81 2.29 -7.44
N SER A 114 4.83 1.82 -6.67
CA SER A 114 3.71 1.02 -7.18
C SER A 114 2.65 1.92 -7.82
N SER A 115 2.59 3.18 -7.37
CA SER A 115 1.64 4.16 -7.84
C SER A 115 2.26 5.13 -8.85
N LYS A 116 1.49 5.47 -9.91
CA LYS A 116 1.86 6.53 -10.87
C LYS A 116 2.06 7.89 -10.18
N LEU A 117 1.41 8.12 -9.02
CA LEU A 117 1.63 9.33 -8.21
C LEU A 117 3.03 9.32 -7.62
N THR A 118 3.49 8.18 -7.10
CA THR A 118 4.83 8.00 -6.55
C THR A 118 5.91 8.17 -7.63
N VAL A 119 5.66 7.65 -8.84
CA VAL A 119 6.52 7.90 -10.01
C VAL A 119 6.53 9.38 -10.39
N TRP A 120 5.37 10.05 -10.39
CA TRP A 120 5.27 11.48 -10.70
C TRP A 120 5.92 12.36 -9.63
N LEU A 121 5.73 12.04 -8.36
CA LEU A 121 6.42 12.68 -7.23
C LEU A 121 7.92 12.44 -7.30
N GLY A 122 8.35 11.23 -7.69
CA GLY A 122 9.75 10.95 -8.03
C GLY A 122 10.26 11.78 -9.21
N ARG A 123 9.44 12.06 -10.24
CA ARG A 123 9.77 13.00 -11.34
C ARG A 123 9.86 14.44 -10.86
N LEU A 124 8.97 14.86 -9.97
CA LEU A 124 9.01 16.19 -9.37
C LEU A 124 10.27 16.36 -8.52
N ASN A 125 10.60 15.35 -7.70
CA ASN A 125 11.86 15.26 -6.96
C ASN A 125 13.08 15.50 -7.85
N ARG A 126 13.09 14.87 -9.03
CA ARG A 126 14.19 14.97 -10.00
C ARG A 126 14.32 16.36 -10.61
N LEU A 127 13.18 17.01 -10.88
CA LEU A 127 13.19 18.39 -11.36
C LEU A 127 13.89 19.27 -10.33
N PHE A 128 13.47 19.17 -9.07
CA PHE A 128 14.04 20.00 -7.99
C PHE A 128 15.51 19.66 -7.69
N ALA A 129 15.89 18.38 -7.67
CA ALA A 129 17.28 17.96 -7.50
C ALA A 129 18.21 18.52 -8.59
N GLY A 130 17.74 18.62 -9.83
CA GLY A 130 18.51 19.16 -10.95
C GLY A 130 18.51 20.67 -11.07
N LEU A 131 17.62 21.40 -10.38
CA LEU A 131 17.50 22.86 -10.50
C LEU A 131 18.78 23.61 -10.09
N PRO A 132 19.43 23.32 -8.94
CA PRO A 132 20.67 23.99 -8.55
C PRO A 132 21.80 23.72 -9.55
N LEU A 133 21.94 22.48 -10.01
CA LEU A 133 22.98 22.07 -10.96
C LEU A 133 22.76 22.71 -12.34
N THR A 134 21.50 22.78 -12.80
CA THR A 134 21.13 23.45 -14.05
C THR A 134 21.37 24.96 -13.96
N TYR A 135 21.08 25.57 -12.81
CA TYR A 135 21.38 26.98 -12.57
C TYR A 135 22.89 27.25 -12.63
N VAL A 136 23.72 26.41 -12.00
CA VAL A 136 25.18 26.52 -12.08
C VAL A 136 25.68 26.37 -13.52
N LEU A 137 25.11 25.46 -14.30
CA LEU A 137 25.47 25.33 -15.72
C LEU A 137 25.09 26.55 -16.55
N VAL A 138 23.91 27.14 -16.33
CA VAL A 138 23.41 28.25 -17.15
C VAL A 138 24.03 29.57 -16.74
N ALA A 139 24.12 29.84 -15.43
CA ALA A 139 24.64 31.09 -14.91
C ALA A 139 26.17 31.13 -14.81
N GLY A 140 26.81 29.96 -14.66
CA GLY A 140 28.25 29.84 -14.47
C GLY A 140 29.04 29.34 -15.67
N TYR A 141 28.41 29.12 -16.83
CA TYR A 141 29.04 28.54 -18.02
C TYR A 141 30.35 29.24 -18.42
N GLU A 142 30.37 30.58 -18.38
CA GLU A 142 31.52 31.38 -18.83
C GLU A 142 32.63 31.48 -17.78
N GLY A 143 32.32 31.26 -16.49
CA GLY A 143 33.28 31.38 -15.40
C GLY A 143 33.83 30.05 -14.89
N LEU A 144 33.17 28.92 -15.17
CA LEU A 144 33.59 27.61 -14.67
C LEU A 144 34.81 27.08 -15.45
N PRO A 145 35.88 26.62 -14.78
CA PRO A 145 36.95 25.91 -15.45
C PRO A 145 36.39 24.62 -16.07
N ALA A 146 36.99 24.17 -17.19
CA ALA A 146 36.55 22.98 -17.91
C ALA A 146 36.35 21.74 -17.00
N PHE A 147 37.19 21.60 -15.97
CA PHE A 147 37.04 20.56 -14.95
C PHE A 147 35.78 20.71 -14.09
N GLY A 148 35.47 21.93 -13.64
CA GLY A 148 34.26 22.22 -12.87
C GLY A 148 32.99 22.01 -13.70
N LEU A 149 33.00 22.44 -14.96
CA LEU A 149 31.93 22.16 -15.91
C LEU A 149 31.73 20.65 -16.11
N GLY A 150 32.83 19.90 -16.24
CA GLY A 150 32.82 18.45 -16.35
C GLY A 150 32.20 17.76 -15.14
N LEU A 151 32.49 18.23 -13.91
CA LEU A 151 31.90 17.68 -12.69
C LEU A 151 30.39 17.94 -12.59
N VAL A 152 29.92 19.15 -12.92
CA VAL A 152 28.49 19.47 -12.88
C VAL A 152 27.71 18.67 -13.94
N ILE A 153 28.26 18.53 -15.14
CA ILE A 153 27.66 17.69 -16.19
C ILE A 153 27.64 16.22 -15.76
N PHE A 154 28.73 15.71 -15.18
CA PHE A 154 28.80 14.34 -14.69
C PHE A 154 27.75 14.08 -13.61
N ASP A 155 27.58 15.00 -12.66
CA ASP A 155 26.60 14.88 -11.58
C ASP A 155 25.15 14.95 -12.07
N LEU A 156 24.87 15.80 -13.07
CA LEU A 156 23.58 15.82 -13.76
C LEU A 156 23.32 14.50 -14.51
N VAL A 157 24.32 13.98 -15.24
CA VAL A 157 24.21 12.71 -15.96
C VAL A 157 24.01 11.55 -14.98
N LEU A 158 24.69 11.55 -13.84
CA LEU A 158 24.53 10.52 -12.82
C LEU A 158 23.16 10.62 -12.15
N THR A 159 22.72 11.83 -11.79
CA THR A 159 21.42 12.11 -11.17
C THR A 159 20.26 11.71 -12.09
N TYR A 160 20.29 12.12 -13.36
CA TYR A 160 19.23 11.75 -14.32
C TYR A 160 19.37 10.32 -14.84
N GLY A 161 20.59 9.84 -15.06
CA GLY A 161 20.89 8.52 -15.63
C GLY A 161 20.59 7.37 -14.66
N LEU A 162 21.02 7.47 -13.40
CA LEU A 162 20.69 6.48 -12.36
C LEU A 162 19.17 6.35 -12.21
N TRP A 163 18.46 7.49 -12.27
CA TRP A 163 17.00 7.51 -12.19
C TRP A 163 16.32 6.97 -13.44
N PHE A 164 16.85 7.23 -14.64
CA PHE A 164 16.33 6.64 -15.86
C PHE A 164 16.42 5.11 -15.79
N VAL A 165 17.55 4.59 -15.30
CA VAL A 165 17.73 3.15 -15.07
C VAL A 165 16.75 2.63 -14.03
N MET A 166 16.58 3.32 -12.89
CA MET A 166 15.57 2.94 -11.88
C MET A 166 14.14 2.95 -12.45
N GLU A 167 13.77 3.97 -13.21
CA GLU A 167 12.45 4.08 -13.83
C GLU A 167 12.24 2.99 -14.88
N ALA A 168 13.23 2.69 -15.71
CA ALA A 168 13.19 1.58 -16.65
C ALA A 168 12.97 0.25 -15.92
N TYR A 169 13.73 -0.02 -14.85
CA TYR A 169 13.58 -1.22 -14.03
C TYR A 169 12.23 -1.30 -13.30
N VAL A 170 11.73 -0.19 -12.74
CA VAL A 170 10.45 -0.13 -12.02
C VAL A 170 9.27 -0.24 -12.98
N VAL A 171 9.34 0.36 -14.17
CA VAL A 171 8.32 0.25 -15.21
C VAL A 171 8.30 -1.17 -15.77
N GLU A 172 9.45 -1.79 -16.00
CA GLU A 172 9.57 -3.17 -16.49
C GLU A 172 9.12 -4.21 -15.44
N ALA A 173 9.39 -3.98 -14.15
CA ALA A 173 8.87 -4.79 -13.05
C ALA A 173 7.34 -4.64 -12.87
N ASN A 174 6.77 -3.48 -13.19
CA ASN A 174 5.31 -3.29 -13.22
C ASN A 174 4.63 -3.93 -14.45
N LEU A 175 5.40 -4.31 -15.48
CA LEU A 175 4.90 -5.06 -16.65
C LEU A 175 4.93 -6.57 -16.45
N ARG A 176 5.70 -7.07 -15.47
CA ARG A 176 5.67 -8.49 -15.05
C ARG A 176 4.92 -8.61 -13.73
N PRO A 177 3.69 -9.14 -13.70
CA PRO A 177 2.98 -9.34 -12.44
C PRO A 177 3.81 -10.23 -11.51
N PRO A 178 3.81 -9.97 -10.18
CA PRO A 178 4.63 -10.67 -9.19
C PRO A 178 4.30 -12.17 -9.01
N PHE A 179 3.39 -12.72 -9.82
CA PHE A 179 2.90 -14.10 -9.72
C PHE A 179 3.23 -14.97 -10.94
N LEU A 180 4.36 -14.74 -11.62
CA LEU A 180 4.92 -15.77 -12.50
C LEU A 180 5.37 -16.97 -11.64
N ARG A 181 4.38 -17.82 -11.35
CA ARG A 181 4.45 -19.13 -10.69
C ARG A 181 5.35 -20.05 -11.50
N GLU A 182 6.53 -20.35 -10.99
CA GLU A 182 7.18 -21.64 -11.25
C GLU A 182 6.56 -22.65 -10.28
N GLY A 183 5.67 -23.50 -10.78
CA GLY A 183 5.09 -24.61 -10.02
C GLY A 183 3.65 -24.96 -10.40
N SER A 184 2.89 -24.02 -10.93
CA SER A 184 1.65 -24.34 -11.63
C SER A 184 2.00 -24.63 -13.08
N ARG A 185 1.98 -25.90 -13.49
CA ARG A 185 1.88 -26.22 -14.92
C ARG A 185 0.72 -25.35 -15.46
N PRO A 186 0.94 -24.50 -16.47
CA PRO A 186 -0.17 -23.85 -17.12
C PRO A 186 -1.06 -24.97 -17.62
N LEU A 187 -2.29 -25.04 -17.13
CA LEU A 187 -3.34 -25.62 -17.92
C LEU A 187 -3.33 -24.80 -19.21
N LEU A 188 -2.68 -25.34 -20.25
CA LEU A 188 -2.83 -24.88 -21.60
C LEU A 188 -4.34 -24.72 -21.82
N PHE A 189 -4.74 -23.60 -22.42
CA PHE A 189 -6.13 -23.16 -22.59
C PHE A 189 -6.76 -22.42 -21.39
N THR A 190 -6.21 -21.25 -21.05
CA THR A 190 -7.05 -20.06 -20.88
C THR A 190 -6.23 -18.84 -21.21
N ARG A 191 -6.45 -18.30 -22.42
CA ARG A 191 -6.03 -16.94 -22.77
C ARG A 191 -6.75 -16.03 -21.78
N VAL A 192 -6.07 -15.59 -20.72
CA VAL A 192 -6.62 -14.60 -19.79
C VAL A 192 -6.78 -13.33 -20.59
N GLU A 193 -7.98 -13.13 -21.14
CA GLU A 193 -8.36 -11.86 -21.74
C GLU A 193 -8.10 -10.80 -20.68
N ARG A 194 -7.21 -9.84 -20.97
CA ARG A 194 -7.11 -8.59 -20.23
C ARG A 194 -8.44 -7.86 -20.44
N ALA A 195 -9.45 -8.26 -19.67
CA ALA A 195 -10.79 -7.75 -19.78
C ALA A 195 -10.78 -6.35 -19.17
N GLU A 196 -11.24 -5.37 -19.93
CA GLU A 196 -11.63 -4.08 -19.41
C GLU A 196 -12.70 -4.33 -18.33
N ILE A 197 -12.35 -4.03 -17.08
CA ILE A 197 -13.21 -4.27 -15.93
C ILE A 197 -13.76 -2.94 -15.45
N THR A 198 -15.08 -2.90 -15.30
CA THR A 198 -15.78 -1.73 -14.79
C THR A 198 -16.40 -2.03 -13.44
N ALA A 199 -16.18 -1.18 -12.43
CA ALA A 199 -16.90 -1.27 -11.17
C ALA A 199 -18.01 -0.23 -11.09
N GLY A 200 -19.12 -0.59 -10.48
CA GLY A 200 -20.22 0.33 -10.22
C GLY A 200 -21.24 -0.26 -9.25
N LEU A 201 -22.26 0.53 -8.92
CA LEU A 201 -23.39 0.05 -8.12
C LEU A 201 -24.08 -1.13 -8.81
N ALA A 202 -24.53 -2.08 -8.00
CA ALA A 202 -25.37 -3.18 -8.46
C ALA A 202 -26.77 -2.67 -8.81
N ARG A 203 -27.35 -3.29 -9.84
CA ARG A 203 -28.74 -3.16 -10.24
C ARG A 203 -29.50 -4.40 -9.80
N ILE A 204 -30.82 -4.30 -9.68
CA ILE A 204 -31.64 -5.44 -9.23
C ILE A 204 -31.47 -6.63 -10.20
N GLU A 205 -31.28 -6.37 -11.49
CA GLU A 205 -31.07 -7.39 -12.52
C GLU A 205 -29.73 -8.14 -12.36
N ASP A 206 -28.76 -7.58 -11.62
CA ASP A 206 -27.48 -8.24 -11.34
C ASP A 206 -27.60 -9.32 -10.25
N ALA A 207 -28.72 -9.40 -9.52
CA ALA A 207 -28.87 -10.31 -8.39
C ALA A 207 -28.62 -11.80 -8.71
N PRO A 208 -29.08 -12.35 -9.85
CA PRO A 208 -28.75 -13.72 -10.25
C PRO A 208 -27.25 -13.92 -10.52
N ASP A 209 -26.60 -12.97 -11.18
CA ASP A 209 -25.15 -13.04 -11.45
C ASP A 209 -24.35 -12.92 -10.14
N ILE A 210 -24.77 -12.06 -9.22
CA ILE A 210 -24.17 -11.94 -7.87
C ILE A 210 -24.26 -13.27 -7.13
N ALA A 211 -25.44 -13.91 -7.11
CA ALA A 211 -25.59 -15.22 -6.48
C ALA A 211 -24.67 -16.28 -7.11
N SER A 212 -24.51 -16.25 -8.43
CA SER A 212 -23.57 -17.15 -9.12
C SER A 212 -22.11 -16.84 -8.76
N VAL A 213 -21.73 -15.57 -8.65
CA VAL A 213 -20.38 -15.14 -8.24
C VAL A 213 -20.06 -15.60 -6.83
N GLU A 214 -21.00 -15.44 -5.89
CA GLU A 214 -20.84 -15.85 -4.50
C GLU A 214 -20.67 -17.37 -4.39
N ARG A 215 -21.51 -18.14 -5.08
CA ARG A 215 -21.36 -19.60 -5.13
C ARG A 215 -19.99 -20.04 -5.68
N LEU A 216 -19.45 -19.32 -6.67
CA LEU A 216 -18.13 -19.62 -7.24
C LEU A 216 -16.97 -19.17 -6.34
N ALA A 217 -17.15 -18.13 -5.53
CA ALA A 217 -16.14 -17.61 -4.63
C ALA A 217 -16.06 -18.41 -3.32
N TRP A 218 -17.21 -18.78 -2.75
CA TRP A 218 -17.31 -19.40 -1.43
C TRP A 218 -17.60 -20.90 -1.46
N GLY A 219 -17.96 -21.46 -2.62
CA GLY A 219 -18.38 -22.86 -2.75
C GLY A 219 -19.86 -23.06 -2.41
N ARG A 220 -20.32 -24.32 -2.53
CA ARG A 220 -21.70 -24.69 -2.19
C ARG A 220 -21.91 -24.67 -0.68
N GLY A 221 -23.06 -24.18 -0.24
CA GLY A 221 -23.44 -24.08 1.16
C GLY A 221 -23.08 -22.75 1.81
N HIS A 222 -22.46 -21.80 1.10
CA HIS A 222 -22.19 -20.44 1.60
C HIS A 222 -22.95 -19.36 0.81
N GLU A 223 -23.51 -19.71 -0.36
CA GLU A 223 -24.28 -18.81 -1.19
C GLU A 223 -25.62 -18.43 -0.56
N ARG A 224 -26.09 -17.22 -0.89
CA ARG A 224 -27.48 -16.80 -0.64
C ARG A 224 -28.26 -16.79 -1.96
N SER A 225 -29.58 -16.76 -1.87
CA SER A 225 -30.44 -16.79 -3.06
C SER A 225 -30.39 -15.46 -3.82
N ALA A 226 -30.76 -15.46 -5.11
CA ALA A 226 -30.85 -14.24 -5.90
C ALA A 226 -31.85 -13.24 -5.29
N GLU A 227 -32.93 -13.72 -4.69
CA GLU A 227 -33.93 -12.90 -4.00
C GLU A 227 -33.30 -12.17 -2.80
N THR A 228 -32.39 -12.83 -2.09
CA THR A 228 -31.66 -12.22 -0.97
C THR A 228 -30.81 -11.04 -1.47
N TYR A 229 -30.08 -11.20 -2.56
CA TYR A 229 -29.28 -10.11 -3.13
C TYR A 229 -30.15 -8.99 -3.71
N ALA A 230 -31.26 -9.32 -4.37
CA ALA A 230 -32.23 -8.33 -4.83
C ALA A 230 -32.79 -7.51 -3.66
N GLN A 231 -33.08 -8.15 -2.52
CA GLN A 231 -33.50 -7.46 -1.30
C GLN A 231 -32.39 -6.54 -0.76
N ARG A 232 -31.14 -7.01 -0.71
CA ARG A 232 -30.00 -6.18 -0.27
C ARG A 232 -29.83 -4.93 -1.11
N ILE A 233 -29.90 -5.07 -2.43
CA ILE A 233 -29.82 -3.96 -3.39
C ILE A 233 -30.96 -2.97 -3.17
N ARG A 234 -32.19 -3.44 -2.93
CA ARG A 234 -33.33 -2.55 -2.62
C ARG A 234 -33.16 -1.84 -1.28
N SER A 235 -32.69 -2.55 -0.25
CA SER A 235 -32.58 -2.02 1.11
C SER A 235 -31.49 -0.95 1.23
N PHE A 236 -30.33 -1.18 0.60
CA PHE A 236 -29.22 -0.25 0.62
C PHE A 236 -28.39 -0.33 -0.69
N PRO A 237 -28.85 0.32 -1.77
CA PRO A 237 -28.25 0.19 -3.10
C PRO A 237 -26.81 0.69 -3.16
N ASP A 238 -26.50 1.77 -2.42
CA ASP A 238 -25.15 2.33 -2.29
C ASP A 238 -24.13 1.34 -1.67
N GLY A 239 -24.62 0.30 -0.99
CA GLY A 239 -23.80 -0.69 -0.30
C GLY A 239 -23.47 -1.93 -1.11
N VAL A 240 -23.97 -2.07 -2.34
CA VAL A 240 -23.71 -3.23 -3.19
C VAL A 240 -22.98 -2.77 -4.44
N ILE A 241 -21.71 -3.14 -4.53
CA ILE A 241 -20.80 -2.73 -5.61
C ILE A 241 -20.38 -3.99 -6.37
N VAL A 242 -20.43 -3.93 -7.69
CA VAL A 242 -20.07 -5.06 -8.57
C VAL A 242 -19.00 -4.64 -9.56
N ALA A 243 -18.10 -5.58 -9.88
CA ALA A 243 -17.23 -5.49 -11.04
C ALA A 243 -17.85 -6.26 -12.19
N ARG A 244 -17.91 -5.64 -13.37
CA ARG A 244 -18.41 -6.21 -14.62
C ARG A 244 -17.28 -6.35 -15.62
N ASN A 245 -17.33 -7.42 -16.42
CA ASN A 245 -16.44 -7.57 -17.57
C ASN A 245 -16.96 -6.78 -18.78
N ARG A 246 -16.23 -6.82 -19.91
CA ARG A 246 -16.61 -6.18 -21.18
C ARG A 246 -18.00 -6.55 -21.71
N LEU A 247 -18.55 -7.70 -21.32
CA LEU A 247 -19.89 -8.16 -21.71
C LEU A 247 -20.99 -7.67 -20.75
N GLY A 248 -20.63 -6.84 -19.76
CA GLY A 248 -21.54 -6.36 -18.73
C GLY A 248 -21.90 -7.39 -17.66
N ARG A 249 -21.28 -8.58 -17.66
CA ARG A 249 -21.57 -9.62 -16.66
C ARG A 249 -20.84 -9.36 -15.36
N VAL A 250 -21.51 -9.58 -14.23
CA VAL A 250 -20.87 -9.46 -12.92
C VAL A 250 -19.86 -10.59 -12.72
N ILE A 251 -18.63 -10.21 -12.37
CA ILE A 251 -17.51 -11.14 -12.12
C ILE A 251 -17.00 -11.09 -10.69
N ALA A 252 -17.34 -10.04 -9.93
CA ALA A 252 -17.03 -9.91 -8.52
C ALA A 252 -18.04 -8.96 -7.85
N VAL A 253 -18.22 -9.11 -6.54
CA VAL A 253 -19.14 -8.28 -5.74
C VAL A 253 -18.51 -7.90 -4.40
N GLY A 254 -18.75 -6.67 -3.97
CA GLY A 254 -18.45 -6.15 -2.64
C GLY A 254 -19.73 -5.63 -1.99
N MET A 255 -19.93 -5.95 -0.73
CA MET A 255 -21.12 -5.58 0.03
C MET A 255 -20.75 -4.95 1.37
N ALA A 256 -21.38 -3.83 1.69
CA ALA A 256 -21.29 -3.20 3.00
C ALA A 256 -22.64 -2.59 3.40
N THR A 257 -22.92 -2.58 4.70
CA THR A 257 -24.15 -1.98 5.27
C THR A 257 -23.78 -0.99 6.38
N PRO A 258 -24.56 0.07 6.60
CA PRO A 258 -24.33 0.93 7.75
C PRO A 258 -24.66 0.20 9.04
N CYS A 259 -23.92 0.54 10.10
CA CYS A 259 -24.07 -0.05 11.42
C CYS A 259 -23.67 0.94 12.53
N ASP A 260 -23.96 0.55 13.78
CA ASP A 260 -23.31 1.12 14.97
C ASP A 260 -22.25 0.13 15.45
N ALA A 261 -20.97 0.53 15.33
CA ALA A 261 -19.87 -0.33 15.75
C ALA A 261 -19.89 -0.64 17.25
N LYS A 262 -20.39 0.29 18.09
CA LYS A 262 -20.48 0.06 19.54
C LYS A 262 -21.47 -1.06 19.83
N GLU A 263 -22.63 -1.04 19.19
CA GLU A 263 -23.65 -2.07 19.36
C GLU A 263 -23.12 -3.45 18.96
N ILE A 264 -22.41 -3.55 17.83
CA ILE A 264 -21.86 -4.83 17.37
C ILE A 264 -20.75 -5.32 18.32
N LEU A 265 -19.82 -4.44 18.70
CA LEU A 265 -18.67 -4.79 19.54
C LEU A 265 -19.04 -5.02 21.02
N GLN A 266 -20.20 -4.57 21.48
CA GLN A 266 -20.69 -4.86 22.84
C GLN A 266 -21.44 -6.18 22.93
N LYS A 267 -21.88 -6.75 21.80
CA LYS A 267 -22.53 -8.06 21.80
C LYS A 267 -21.53 -9.14 22.26
N PRO A 268 -21.94 -10.05 23.17
CA PRO A 268 -21.08 -11.08 23.73
C PRO A 268 -20.71 -12.16 22.70
N ALA A 269 -21.58 -12.40 21.71
CA ALA A 269 -21.31 -13.27 20.58
C ALA A 269 -21.80 -12.57 19.32
N VAL A 270 -20.92 -12.47 18.33
CA VAL A 270 -21.27 -11.97 17.00
C VAL A 270 -21.09 -13.11 16.03
N ASN A 271 -22.08 -13.35 15.18
CA ASN A 271 -21.95 -14.28 14.07
C ASN A 271 -22.19 -13.56 12.74
N PHE A 272 -21.61 -14.11 11.69
CA PHE A 272 -21.68 -13.52 10.36
C PHE A 272 -23.13 -13.47 9.84
N ASP A 273 -23.84 -14.59 9.92
CA ASP A 273 -25.19 -14.73 9.36
C ASP A 273 -26.17 -13.73 9.98
N GLY A 274 -26.11 -13.51 11.30
CA GLY A 274 -26.95 -12.54 12.00
C GLY A 274 -26.68 -11.08 11.62
N ILE A 275 -25.47 -10.75 11.19
CA ILE A 275 -25.16 -9.43 10.61
C ILE A 275 -25.65 -9.37 9.16
N ALA A 276 -25.36 -10.40 8.38
CA ALA A 276 -25.67 -10.47 6.95
C ALA A 276 -27.18 -10.47 6.68
N ASP A 277 -28.00 -10.99 7.60
CA ASP A 277 -29.47 -11.00 7.53
C ASP A 277 -30.09 -9.64 7.87
N ARG A 278 -29.34 -8.74 8.54
CA ARG A 278 -29.76 -7.38 8.89
C ARG A 278 -29.29 -6.33 7.88
N PHE A 279 -28.85 -6.74 6.69
CA PHE A 279 -28.36 -5.84 5.64
C PHE A 279 -29.35 -4.71 5.34
N GLY A 280 -28.88 -3.46 5.40
CA GLY A 280 -29.65 -2.26 5.07
C GLY A 280 -30.74 -1.89 6.07
N THR A 281 -30.83 -2.57 7.22
CA THR A 281 -31.84 -2.26 8.27
C THR A 281 -31.51 -1.00 9.06
N ASN A 282 -30.23 -0.81 9.43
CA ASN A 282 -29.76 0.38 10.11
C ASN A 282 -29.20 1.40 9.10
N LYS A 283 -30.05 2.30 8.59
CA LYS A 283 -29.63 3.33 7.62
C LYS A 283 -28.93 4.55 8.25
N SER A 284 -29.09 4.74 9.56
CA SER A 284 -28.52 5.88 10.31
C SER A 284 -27.16 5.58 10.95
N GLY A 285 -26.65 4.36 10.78
CA GLY A 285 -25.35 3.95 11.26
C GLY A 285 -24.23 4.89 10.81
N LYS A 286 -23.37 5.29 11.75
CA LYS A 286 -22.20 6.16 11.48
C LYS A 286 -20.97 5.38 11.04
N ASP A 287 -21.02 4.06 11.17
CA ASP A 287 -19.97 3.13 10.80
C ASP A 287 -20.47 2.22 9.68
N LEU A 288 -19.56 1.47 9.06
CA LEU A 288 -19.90 0.44 8.10
C LEU A 288 -19.46 -0.92 8.54
N TRP A 289 -20.28 -1.91 8.22
CA TRP A 289 -19.91 -3.31 8.25
C TRP A 289 -19.74 -3.81 6.81
N GLY A 290 -18.51 -4.17 6.43
CA GLY A 290 -18.24 -4.92 5.22
C GLY A 290 -18.69 -6.36 5.42
N ILE A 291 -19.65 -6.77 4.60
CA ILE A 291 -20.31 -8.07 4.69
C ILE A 291 -19.58 -9.07 3.80
N THR A 292 -19.20 -8.72 2.58
CA THR A 292 -18.52 -9.70 1.72
C THR A 292 -17.68 -9.01 0.66
N LEU A 293 -16.55 -9.62 0.32
CA LEU A 293 -15.81 -9.39 -0.92
C LEU A 293 -15.66 -10.73 -1.64
N SER A 294 -16.39 -10.90 -2.74
CA SER A 294 -16.46 -12.15 -3.48
C SER A 294 -15.79 -12.01 -4.82
N VAL A 295 -14.68 -12.72 -4.97
CA VAL A 295 -13.94 -12.81 -6.23
C VAL A 295 -13.66 -14.28 -6.51
N PRO A 296 -14.35 -14.89 -7.50
CA PRO A 296 -14.06 -16.24 -7.93
C PRO A 296 -12.57 -16.40 -8.30
N PRO A 297 -11.92 -17.54 -7.99
CA PRO A 297 -10.48 -17.73 -8.21
C PRO A 297 -10.03 -17.40 -9.64
N ARG A 298 -10.84 -17.74 -10.66
CA ARG A 298 -10.58 -17.42 -12.08
C ARG A 298 -10.50 -15.92 -12.40
N TYR A 299 -11.05 -15.06 -11.55
CA TYR A 299 -11.06 -13.60 -11.69
C TYR A 299 -10.16 -12.90 -10.66
N SER A 300 -9.46 -13.65 -9.81
CA SER A 300 -8.55 -13.07 -8.81
C SER A 300 -7.41 -12.25 -9.42
N ILE A 301 -6.96 -12.63 -10.61
CA ILE A 301 -5.85 -12.00 -11.34
C ILE A 301 -6.25 -10.78 -12.18
N THR A 302 -7.54 -10.49 -12.28
CA THR A 302 -8.05 -9.44 -13.18
C THR A 302 -8.13 -8.07 -12.52
N GLY A 303 -7.72 -7.94 -11.25
CA GLY A 303 -7.82 -6.68 -10.51
C GLY A 303 -9.24 -6.34 -10.03
N ALA A 304 -10.22 -7.24 -10.21
CA ALA A 304 -11.61 -7.02 -9.83
C ALA A 304 -11.77 -6.69 -8.33
N SER A 305 -11.01 -7.38 -7.46
CA SER A 305 -10.95 -7.08 -6.02
C SER A 305 -10.49 -5.65 -5.76
N THR A 306 -9.42 -5.21 -6.42
CA THR A 306 -8.86 -3.87 -6.29
C THR A 306 -9.87 -2.81 -6.70
N VAL A 307 -10.59 -3.00 -7.81
CA VAL A 307 -11.58 -2.01 -8.28
C VAL A 307 -12.75 -1.89 -7.31
N ILE A 308 -13.30 -3.03 -6.86
CA ILE A 308 -14.41 -3.03 -5.89
C ILE A 308 -13.99 -2.39 -4.58
N VAL A 309 -12.82 -2.76 -4.04
CA VAL A 309 -12.34 -2.21 -2.78
C VAL A 309 -12.03 -0.72 -2.90
N ALA A 310 -11.43 -0.28 -4.01
CA ALA A 310 -11.23 1.14 -4.27
C ALA A 310 -12.56 1.90 -4.33
N GLN A 311 -13.55 1.38 -5.05
CA GLN A 311 -14.87 2.02 -5.12
C GLN A 311 -15.60 2.01 -3.79
N THR A 312 -15.49 0.91 -3.04
CA THR A 312 -16.01 0.79 -1.67
C THR A 312 -15.39 1.88 -0.82
N PHE A 313 -14.06 2.05 -0.83
CA PHE A 313 -13.41 3.11 -0.08
C PHE A 313 -13.82 4.52 -0.52
N LEU A 314 -13.90 4.78 -1.82
CA LEU A 314 -14.27 6.09 -2.35
C LEU A 314 -15.71 6.48 -2.01
N LEU A 315 -16.66 5.56 -2.21
CA LEU A 315 -18.07 5.80 -1.99
C LEU A 315 -18.37 5.92 -0.49
N LEU A 316 -17.72 5.09 0.32
CA LEU A 316 -18.13 4.88 1.69
C LEU A 316 -17.32 5.69 2.72
N LEU A 317 -16.02 5.90 2.53
CA LEU A 317 -15.25 6.78 3.42
C LEU A 317 -15.63 8.27 3.25
N SER A 318 -16.51 8.62 2.30
CA SER A 318 -17.08 9.96 2.23
C SER A 318 -18.02 10.27 3.41
N ARG A 319 -18.73 9.24 3.90
CA ARG A 319 -19.87 9.38 4.83
C ARG A 319 -19.64 8.73 6.19
N TYR A 320 -18.87 7.64 6.25
CA TYR A 320 -18.77 6.81 7.45
C TYR A 320 -17.46 7.03 8.21
N ARG A 321 -17.51 6.86 9.53
CA ARG A 321 -16.38 7.08 10.45
C ARG A 321 -15.29 6.02 10.33
N GLN A 322 -15.68 4.78 10.08
CA GLN A 322 -14.80 3.62 10.04
C GLN A 322 -15.53 2.47 9.35
N VAL A 323 -14.75 1.48 8.94
CA VAL A 323 -15.24 0.22 8.37
C VAL A 323 -14.82 -0.93 9.29
N LEU A 324 -15.75 -1.80 9.61
CA LEU A 324 -15.54 -3.06 10.28
C LEU A 324 -15.75 -4.18 9.28
N VAL A 325 -14.98 -5.26 9.40
CA VAL A 325 -15.16 -6.49 8.61
C VAL A 325 -14.99 -7.69 9.52
N GLY A 326 -15.73 -8.76 9.27
CA GLY A 326 -15.48 -10.05 9.90
C GLY A 326 -14.72 -10.94 8.92
N SER A 327 -13.43 -11.14 9.13
CA SER A 327 -12.60 -12.03 8.32
C SER A 327 -12.69 -13.45 8.84
N ARG A 328 -12.64 -14.44 7.94
CA ARG A 328 -12.40 -15.84 8.28
C ARG A 328 -10.93 -16.07 8.61
N VAL A 329 -10.62 -17.31 8.97
CA VAL A 329 -9.25 -17.79 9.16
C VAL A 329 -9.01 -19.11 8.42
N PRO A 330 -9.11 -19.12 7.07
CA PRO A 330 -9.13 -20.35 6.29
C PRO A 330 -7.86 -21.19 6.45
N ASP A 331 -6.72 -20.56 6.75
CA ASP A 331 -5.43 -21.23 6.86
C ASP A 331 -5.09 -21.67 8.31
N TYR A 332 -6.00 -21.44 9.27
CA TYR A 332 -5.75 -21.68 10.70
C TYR A 332 -5.37 -23.12 11.01
N LYS A 333 -6.13 -24.09 10.50
CA LYS A 333 -5.85 -25.52 10.71
C LYS A 333 -4.49 -25.92 10.16
N ASN A 334 -4.16 -25.45 8.96
CA ASN A 334 -2.89 -25.78 8.32
C ASN A 334 -1.73 -25.21 9.13
N ILE A 335 -1.82 -23.95 9.56
CA ILE A 335 -0.78 -23.32 10.38
C ILE A 335 -0.65 -23.98 11.75
N CYS A 336 -1.76 -24.34 12.41
CA CYS A 336 -1.72 -25.13 13.64
C CYS A 336 -1.00 -26.47 13.45
N SER A 337 -1.27 -27.17 12.34
CA SER A 337 -0.57 -28.42 12.00
C SER A 337 0.93 -28.20 11.82
N LEU A 338 1.32 -27.13 11.12
CA LEU A 338 2.73 -26.78 10.92
C LEU A 338 3.46 -26.46 12.23
N TYR A 339 2.80 -25.78 13.18
CA TYR A 339 3.36 -25.55 14.52
C TYR A 339 3.56 -26.87 15.28
N CYS A 340 2.57 -27.78 15.24
CA CYS A 340 2.71 -29.09 15.88
C CYS A 340 3.83 -29.92 15.24
N GLN A 341 3.95 -29.91 13.91
CA GLN A 341 5.03 -30.60 13.18
C GLN A 341 6.41 -30.06 13.51
N SER A 342 6.53 -28.76 13.83
CA SER A 342 7.80 -28.16 14.28
C SER A 342 8.08 -28.36 15.77
N GLY A 343 7.30 -29.19 16.47
CA GLY A 343 7.46 -29.45 17.90
C GLY A 343 6.95 -28.33 18.81
N ARG A 344 6.17 -27.38 18.28
CA ARG A 344 5.59 -26.26 19.04
C ARG A 344 4.11 -26.50 19.36
N ARG A 345 3.61 -25.83 20.39
CA ARG A 345 2.18 -25.78 20.68
C ARG A 345 1.45 -25.03 19.56
N ALA A 346 0.33 -25.58 19.09
CA ALA A 346 -0.54 -24.88 18.17
C ALA A 346 -1.04 -23.55 18.78
N PRO A 347 -1.05 -22.44 18.03
CA PRO A 347 -1.56 -21.17 18.52
C PRO A 347 -3.07 -21.25 18.77
N THR A 348 -3.54 -20.64 19.84
CA THR A 348 -4.98 -20.37 20.04
C THR A 348 -5.50 -19.43 18.96
N PRO A 349 -6.83 -19.37 18.71
CA PRO A 349 -7.40 -18.42 17.74
C PRO A 349 -6.98 -16.96 17.99
N GLN A 350 -6.88 -16.57 19.26
CA GLN A 350 -6.46 -15.24 19.66
C GLN A 350 -4.98 -14.96 19.32
N GLU A 351 -4.09 -15.91 19.63
CA GLU A 351 -2.67 -15.80 19.26
C GLU A 351 -2.51 -15.77 17.75
N TYR A 352 -3.20 -16.67 17.04
CA TYR A 352 -3.16 -16.78 15.59
C TYR A 352 -3.53 -15.49 14.87
N ALA A 353 -4.61 -14.81 15.31
CA ALA A 353 -5.05 -13.56 14.70
C ALA A 353 -3.99 -12.44 14.76
N THR A 354 -2.99 -12.56 15.64
CA THR A 354 -1.87 -11.62 15.76
C THR A 354 -0.60 -12.06 15.01
N LEU A 355 -0.51 -13.33 14.60
CA LEU A 355 0.67 -13.85 13.91
C LEU A 355 0.83 -13.17 12.56
N THR A 356 2.00 -12.59 12.33
CA THR A 356 2.43 -12.19 10.99
C THR A 356 3.04 -13.37 10.25
N VAL A 357 3.19 -13.22 8.93
CA VAL A 357 3.94 -14.18 8.11
C VAL A 357 5.35 -14.44 8.68
N GLY A 358 6.00 -13.41 9.22
CA GLY A 358 7.33 -13.52 9.83
C GLY A 358 7.34 -14.36 11.10
N ASP A 359 6.29 -14.28 11.91
CA ASP A 359 6.18 -15.03 13.17
C ASP A 359 5.98 -16.52 12.90
N VAL A 360 5.08 -16.86 11.97
CA VAL A 360 4.84 -18.24 11.55
C VAL A 360 6.13 -18.86 10.98
N ARG A 361 6.86 -18.11 10.16
CA ARG A 361 8.13 -18.58 9.58
C ARG A 361 9.18 -18.86 10.64
N LYS A 362 9.42 -17.91 11.55
CA LYS A 362 10.37 -18.09 12.67
C LYS A 362 9.99 -19.27 13.56
N ALA A 363 8.69 -19.56 13.67
CA ALA A 363 8.21 -20.68 14.44
C ALA A 363 8.46 -22.03 13.75
N ILE A 364 8.31 -22.10 12.43
CA ILE A 364 8.44 -23.35 11.66
C ILE A 364 9.89 -23.65 11.28
N ASP A 365 10.65 -22.66 10.84
CA ASP A 365 12.05 -22.79 10.43
C ASP A 365 12.87 -21.63 11.05
N PRO A 366 13.56 -21.84 12.18
CA PRO A 366 14.36 -20.80 12.83
C PRO A 366 15.49 -20.26 11.95
N ASN A 367 15.95 -21.05 10.97
CA ASN A 367 16.99 -20.67 10.02
C ASN A 367 16.40 -20.13 8.71
N TRP A 368 15.10 -19.83 8.71
CA TRP A 368 14.40 -19.36 7.51
C TRP A 368 15.02 -18.05 7.01
N SER A 369 15.52 -18.13 5.78
CA SER A 369 16.12 -16.99 5.10
C SER A 369 15.01 -16.08 4.53
N PRO A 370 15.11 -14.74 4.68
CA PRO A 370 14.22 -13.76 4.05
C PRO A 370 14.02 -13.96 2.53
N TRP A 371 14.94 -14.67 1.89
CA TRP A 371 15.01 -14.87 0.45
C TRP A 371 14.29 -16.16 -0.05
N ARG A 372 13.74 -17.01 0.84
CA ARG A 372 12.94 -18.19 0.43
C ARG A 372 11.51 -17.77 0.06
N LYS A 373 10.93 -18.40 -0.99
CA LYS A 373 9.55 -18.10 -1.44
C LYS A 373 8.56 -18.33 -0.30
N SER A 374 7.58 -17.42 -0.26
CA SER A 374 7.05 -16.82 0.97
C SER A 374 5.64 -17.33 1.34
N GLU A 375 4.97 -17.98 0.41
CA GLU A 375 3.50 -17.96 0.31
C GLU A 375 2.79 -19.07 1.12
N ALA A 376 3.52 -20.00 1.73
CA ALA A 376 2.94 -21.18 2.39
C ALA A 376 2.63 -21.03 3.89
N TYR A 377 2.85 -19.84 4.48
CA TYR A 377 2.97 -19.69 5.94
C TYR A 377 2.19 -18.51 6.53
N ALA A 378 1.12 -18.04 5.89
CA ALA A 378 0.29 -16.98 6.45
C ALA A 378 -1.18 -17.17 6.11
N ASP A 379 -2.05 -16.61 6.96
CA ASP A 379 -3.46 -16.51 6.64
C ASP A 379 -3.63 -15.51 5.50
N THR A 380 -4.04 -16.04 4.35
CA THR A 380 -4.20 -15.27 3.12
C THR A 380 -5.25 -14.17 3.26
N GLU A 381 -6.29 -14.38 4.06
CA GLU A 381 -7.39 -13.43 4.23
C GLU A 381 -7.00 -12.32 5.24
N LEU A 382 -6.39 -12.67 6.38
CA LEU A 382 -5.93 -11.68 7.34
C LEU A 382 -4.79 -10.82 6.76
N GLU A 383 -3.86 -11.39 6.01
CA GLU A 383 -2.80 -10.63 5.34
C GLU A 383 -3.36 -9.66 4.30
N TYR A 384 -4.40 -10.08 3.56
CA TYR A 384 -5.11 -9.19 2.65
C TYR A 384 -5.65 -7.95 3.38
N TYR A 385 -6.35 -8.14 4.50
CA TYR A 385 -6.90 -7.03 5.28
C TYR A 385 -5.83 -6.18 5.97
N ARG A 386 -4.75 -6.80 6.47
CA ARG A 386 -3.59 -6.06 7.03
C ARG A 386 -2.93 -5.17 5.98
N GLY A 387 -2.76 -5.67 4.75
CA GLY A 387 -2.29 -4.87 3.61
C GLY A 387 -3.21 -3.69 3.25
N LEU A 388 -4.46 -3.71 3.73
CA LEU A 388 -5.43 -2.63 3.61
C LEU A 388 -5.53 -1.77 4.90
N ASP A 389 -4.55 -1.80 5.80
CA ASP A 389 -4.52 -1.05 7.07
C ASP A 389 -5.68 -1.39 8.03
N PHE A 390 -6.24 -2.60 7.96
CA PHE A 390 -7.17 -3.05 8.98
C PHE A 390 -6.43 -3.49 10.25
N THR A 391 -6.99 -3.13 11.39
CA THR A 391 -6.50 -3.48 12.73
C THR A 391 -7.43 -4.48 13.38
N GLN A 392 -6.88 -5.50 14.03
CA GLN A 392 -7.66 -6.44 14.80
C GLN A 392 -8.37 -5.75 15.96
N VAL A 393 -9.64 -6.06 16.15
CA VAL A 393 -10.45 -5.59 17.29
C VAL A 393 -10.78 -6.74 18.22
N ARG A 394 -11.26 -7.86 17.68
CA ARG A 394 -11.76 -8.98 18.47
C ARG A 394 -11.68 -10.28 17.68
N VAL A 395 -11.41 -11.40 18.35
CA VAL A 395 -11.59 -12.74 17.79
C VAL A 395 -12.90 -13.29 18.33
N GLU A 396 -13.68 -13.88 17.44
CA GLU A 396 -15.00 -14.43 17.72
C GLU A 396 -14.98 -15.93 17.49
N THR A 397 -15.19 -16.69 18.57
CA THR A 397 -15.51 -18.10 18.47
C THR A 397 -16.97 -18.23 18.06
N ASN A 398 -17.28 -19.05 17.06
CA ASN A 398 -18.61 -19.22 16.45
C ASN A 398 -19.04 -18.06 15.53
N TYR A 399 -18.09 -17.40 14.86
CA TYR A 399 -18.39 -16.30 13.93
C TYR A 399 -18.93 -16.82 12.59
N TYR A 400 -18.20 -17.73 11.94
CA TYR A 400 -18.62 -18.43 10.72
C TYR A 400 -18.97 -19.87 11.05
N LEU A 401 -20.23 -20.15 11.40
CA LEU A 401 -20.68 -21.47 11.87
C LEU A 401 -20.48 -22.62 10.87
N ARG A 402 -20.28 -22.30 9.59
CA ARG A 402 -20.07 -23.27 8.51
C ARG A 402 -18.59 -23.59 8.30
N ASP A 403 -17.69 -22.80 8.89
CA ASP A 403 -16.26 -23.03 8.81
C ASP A 403 -15.81 -23.94 9.95
N ASP A 404 -14.70 -24.64 9.74
CA ASP A 404 -14.09 -25.47 10.77
C ASP A 404 -12.60 -25.10 10.94
N PRO A 405 -12.20 -24.50 12.08
CA PRO A 405 -13.08 -24.14 13.20
C PRO A 405 -13.93 -22.90 12.87
N PRO A 406 -15.07 -22.69 13.56
CA PRO A 406 -16.00 -21.60 13.27
C PRO A 406 -15.52 -20.27 13.85
N VAL A 407 -14.28 -19.90 13.56
CA VAL A 407 -13.61 -18.71 14.10
C VAL A 407 -13.65 -17.58 13.08
N GLY A 408 -13.83 -16.35 13.57
CA GLY A 408 -13.64 -15.16 12.77
C GLY A 408 -12.88 -14.09 13.52
N VAL A 409 -12.29 -13.16 12.77
CA VAL A 409 -11.60 -12.00 13.31
C VAL A 409 -12.33 -10.75 12.88
N ILE A 410 -12.84 -9.99 13.86
CA ILE A 410 -13.38 -8.66 13.61
C ILE A 410 -12.21 -7.69 13.48
N LEU A 411 -12.10 -7.11 12.30
CA LEU A 411 -11.10 -6.13 11.94
C LEU A 411 -11.76 -4.76 11.74
N ARG A 412 -10.98 -3.70 11.92
CA ARG A 412 -11.43 -2.32 11.82
C ARG A 412 -10.40 -1.45 11.12
N ARG A 413 -10.89 -0.60 10.22
CA ARG A 413 -10.11 0.48 9.60
C ARG A 413 -10.76 1.82 9.90
N GLN A 414 -9.99 2.73 10.48
CA GLN A 414 -10.43 4.12 10.70
C GLN A 414 -10.46 4.87 9.37
N ASN A 415 -11.44 5.75 9.21
CA ASN A 415 -11.45 6.69 8.10
C ASN A 415 -10.64 7.95 8.46
N PRO A 416 -9.44 8.15 7.89
CA PRO A 416 -8.65 9.33 8.20
C PRO A 416 -9.32 10.63 7.75
N LEU A 417 -10.23 10.59 6.78
CA LEU A 417 -10.94 11.77 6.27
C LEU A 417 -12.14 12.19 7.14
N TYR A 418 -12.57 11.35 8.08
CA TYR A 418 -13.75 11.64 8.89
C TYR A 418 -13.53 12.81 9.87
N ILE A 419 -12.27 13.08 10.24
CA ILE A 419 -11.91 14.25 11.07
C ILE A 419 -12.14 15.57 10.33
N ILE A 420 -12.15 15.55 9.00
CA ILE A 420 -12.34 16.75 8.17
C ILE A 420 -13.84 17.10 8.19
N PRO A 421 -14.23 18.38 8.31
CA PRO A 421 -15.63 18.78 8.16
C PRO A 421 -16.22 18.33 6.83
N GLY A 422 -17.49 17.89 6.83
CA GLY A 422 -18.13 17.29 5.65
C GLY A 422 -18.13 18.18 4.40
N PHE A 423 -18.20 19.50 4.56
CA PHE A 423 -18.16 20.45 3.44
C PHE A 423 -16.79 20.50 2.73
N LEU A 424 -15.69 20.18 3.42
CA LEU A 424 -14.34 20.09 2.85
C LEU A 424 -14.02 18.68 2.31
N ARG A 425 -14.71 17.63 2.80
CA ARG A 425 -14.51 16.26 2.29
C ARG A 425 -14.94 16.09 0.84
N ARG A 426 -16.08 16.68 0.45
CA ARG A 426 -16.63 16.53 -0.91
C ARG A 426 -15.67 17.01 -2.02
N PRO A 427 -15.10 18.22 -1.97
CA PRO A 427 -14.14 18.66 -2.98
C PRO A 427 -12.86 17.82 -2.97
N PHE A 428 -12.38 17.39 -1.79
CA PHE A 428 -11.22 16.49 -1.69
C PHE A 428 -11.50 15.16 -2.42
N ILE A 429 -12.65 14.53 -2.18
CA ILE A 429 -13.03 13.29 -2.85
C ILE A 429 -13.29 13.50 -4.34
N ALA A 430 -13.82 14.64 -4.77
CA ALA A 430 -14.00 14.93 -6.19
C ALA A 430 -12.65 15.07 -6.93
N LEU A 431 -11.66 15.72 -6.31
CA LEU A 431 -10.30 15.87 -6.85
C LEU A 431 -9.56 14.53 -6.93
N PHE A 432 -9.59 13.74 -5.85
CA PHE A 432 -8.80 12.51 -5.75
C PHE A 432 -9.55 11.27 -6.25
N GLY A 433 -10.87 11.23 -6.11
CA GLY A 433 -11.72 10.13 -6.54
C GLY A 433 -11.74 9.95 -8.05
N ASN A 434 -11.74 11.03 -8.83
CA ASN A 434 -11.62 10.95 -10.29
C ASN A 434 -10.25 10.40 -10.73
N ALA A 435 -9.16 10.73 -10.00
CA ALA A 435 -7.84 10.21 -10.27
C ALA A 435 -7.70 8.72 -9.94
N ILE A 436 -8.40 8.23 -8.90
CA ILE A 436 -8.43 6.82 -8.52
C ILE A 436 -9.34 6.02 -9.47
N THR A 437 -10.55 6.51 -9.77
CA THR A 437 -11.53 5.80 -10.60
C THR A 437 -11.11 5.72 -12.06
N LYS A 438 -10.61 6.81 -12.68
CA LYS A 438 -10.08 6.77 -14.05
C LYS A 438 -8.80 5.96 -14.20
N ARG A 439 -8.04 5.68 -13.13
CA ARG A 439 -6.78 4.92 -13.21
C ARG A 439 -6.93 3.42 -12.97
N VAL A 440 -7.97 3.02 -12.22
CA VAL A 440 -8.27 1.60 -11.99
C VAL A 440 -9.06 0.99 -13.16
N LEU A 441 -9.79 1.81 -13.93
CA LEU A 441 -10.57 1.38 -15.11
C LEU A 441 -9.76 1.33 -16.42
N TYR A 442 -8.57 1.95 -16.48
CA TYR A 442 -7.73 2.05 -17.70
C TYR A 442 -6.37 1.32 -17.57
N LYS A 443 -6.31 0.28 -16.75
CA LYS A 443 -5.22 -0.70 -16.69
C LYS A 443 -5.83 -2.09 -16.73
#